data_AF-A0A966Q6D1-F1
#
_entry.id   AF-A0A966Q6D1-F1
#
_cell.length_a   1.000
_cell.length_b   1.000
_cell.length_c   1.000
_cell.angle_alpha   90.00
_cell.angle_beta   90.00
_cell.angle_gamma   90.00
#
_symmetry.space_group_name_H-M   'P 1'
#
loop_
_entity.id
_entity.type
_entity.pdbx_description
1 polymer ?
#
loop_
_entity_poly.entity_id
_entity_poly.type
_entity_poly.pdbx_seq_one_letter_code
_entity_poly.pdbx_strand_id
1 'polypeptide(L)' 'MNHINDEDLSSDEQEFGIWLSNGIEKGWISEPYCHTHDGGMQYMSEEEIQEWEQGGDPCEHVIRIFI' A
#
# COMPACT_ATOMS: atom_id res chain seq x y z
N MET A 1 -15.91 -0.74 11.88
CA MET A 1 -15.25 -0.07 10.75
C MET A 1 -15.20 1.41 11.12
N ASN A 2 -14.02 1.98 11.27
CA ASN A 2 -13.88 3.40 11.58
C ASN A 2 -14.29 4.18 10.34
N HIS A 3 -15.44 4.84 10.39
CA HIS A 3 -15.86 5.77 9.35
C HIS A 3 -15.13 7.09 9.61
N ILE A 4 -13.95 7.23 9.02
CA ILE A 4 -13.30 8.54 8.88
C ILE A 4 -14.13 9.28 7.82
N ASN A 5 -14.65 10.46 8.15
CA ASN A 5 -15.33 11.28 7.14
C ASN A 5 -14.27 12.03 6.34
N ASP A 6 -14.49 12.22 5.04
CA ASP A 6 -13.55 12.94 4.18
C ASP A 6 -13.28 14.38 4.66
N GLU A 7 -14.23 14.99 5.36
CA GLU A 7 -14.09 16.32 5.97
C GLU A 7 -13.09 16.36 7.14
N ASP A 8 -12.77 15.20 7.72
CA ASP A 8 -11.82 15.08 8.84
C ASP A 8 -10.35 14.89 8.36
N LEU A 9 -10.14 14.72 7.06
CA LEU A 9 -8.82 14.56 6.44
C LEU A 9 -8.17 15.92 6.13
N SER A 10 -6.85 15.98 6.20
CA SER A 10 -6.08 17.13 5.71
C SER A 10 -6.21 17.30 4.20
N SER A 11 -5.88 18.49 3.69
CA SER A 11 -5.87 18.76 2.24
C SER A 11 -5.01 17.76 1.46
N ASP A 12 -3.86 17.40 2.02
CA ASP A 12 -2.89 16.53 1.38
C ASP A 12 -3.41 15.09 1.33
N GLU A 13 -4.11 14.64 2.38
CA GLU A 13 -4.76 13.31 2.40
C GLU A 13 -5.93 13.24 1.41
N GLN A 14 -6.71 14.31 1.27
CA GLN A 14 -7.77 14.40 0.26
C GLN A 14 -7.21 14.38 -1.16
N GLU A 15 -6.16 15.17 -1.43
CA GLU A 15 -5.48 15.18 -2.73
C GLU A 15 -4.90 13.81 -3.08
N PHE A 16 -4.25 13.16 -2.10
CA PHE A 16 -3.72 11.81 -2.26
C PHE A 16 -4.84 10.80 -2.59
N GLY A 17 -5.98 10.85 -1.89
CA GLY A 17 -7.12 9.98 -2.16
C GLY A 17 -7.70 10.17 -3.57
N ILE A 18 -7.79 11.42 -4.04
CA ILE A 18 -8.23 11.75 -5.40
C ILE A 18 -7.24 11.19 -6.43
N TRP A 19 -5.93 11.37 -6.21
CA TRP A 19 -4.89 10.84 -7.09
C TRP A 19 -4.96 9.31 -7.20
N LEU A 20 -5.04 8.62 -6.06
CA LEU A 20 -5.10 7.16 -5.99
C LEU A 20 -6.34 6.61 -6.72
N SER A 21 -7.51 7.18 -6.45
CA SER A 21 -8.79 6.76 -7.06
C SER A 21 -8.76 6.95 -8.58
N ASN A 22 -8.31 8.12 -9.04
CA ASN A 22 -8.16 8.40 -10.47
C ASN A 22 -7.19 7.42 -11.14
N GLY A 23 -6.05 7.13 -10.51
CA GLY A 23 -5.05 6.20 -11.03
C GLY A 23 -5.60 4.79 -11.23
N ILE A 24 -6.39 4.29 -10.28
CA ILE A 24 -7.05 2.99 -10.35
C ILE A 24 -8.11 2.97 -11.45
N GLU A 25 -9.02 3.96 -11.45
CA GLU A 25 -10.13 4.03 -12.44
C GLU A 25 -9.63 4.19 -13.88
N LYS A 26 -8.52 4.90 -14.09
CA LYS A 26 -7.91 5.07 -15.41
C LYS A 26 -7.00 3.91 -15.82
N GLY A 27 -6.77 2.94 -14.93
CA GLY A 27 -5.88 1.81 -15.18
C GLY A 27 -4.41 2.21 -15.30
N TRP A 28 -4.01 3.30 -14.64
CA TRP A 28 -2.60 3.73 -14.58
C TRP A 28 -1.83 3.00 -13.50
N ILE A 29 -2.52 2.60 -12.43
CA ILE A 29 -1.95 1.87 -11.31
C ILE A 29 -2.88 0.73 -10.87
N SER A 30 -2.35 -0.25 -10.12
CA SER A 30 -3.15 -1.27 -9.45
C SER A 30 -3.86 -0.73 -8.22
N GLU A 31 -4.84 -1.48 -7.71
CA GLU A 31 -5.26 -1.34 -6.30
C GLU A 31 -4.06 -1.61 -5.37
N PRO A 32 -4.00 -0.98 -4.18
CA PRO A 32 -2.99 -1.29 -3.17
C PRO A 32 -3.08 -2.75 -2.75
N TYR A 33 -1.93 -3.41 -2.64
CA TYR A 33 -1.84 -4.80 -2.18
C TYR A 33 -0.63 -4.99 -1.26
N CYS A 34 -0.63 -6.07 -0.49
CA CYS A 34 0.47 -6.38 0.41
C CYS A 34 1.53 -7.17 -0.38
N HIS A 35 2.66 -6.54 -0.68
CA HIS A 35 3.75 -7.20 -1.40
C HIS A 35 4.25 -8.45 -0.65
N THR A 36 4.29 -8.38 0.68
CA THR A 36 4.78 -9.45 1.56
C THR A 36 3.89 -10.70 1.52
N HIS A 37 2.56 -10.53 1.50
CA HIS A 37 1.61 -11.65 1.44
C HIS A 37 1.28 -12.11 0.01
N ASP A 38 1.34 -11.21 -0.97
CA ASP A 38 0.91 -11.47 -2.35
C ASP A 38 2.08 -11.71 -3.33
N GLY A 39 3.34 -11.61 -2.89
CA GLY A 39 4.53 -12.17 -3.55
C GLY A 39 5.73 -11.23 -3.71
N GLY A 40 6.67 -11.26 -2.74
CA GLY A 40 7.84 -10.36 -2.71
C GLY A 40 9.10 -10.85 -1.97
N MET A 41 9.11 -12.07 -1.42
CA MET A 41 10.12 -12.54 -0.46
C MET A 41 11.59 -12.47 -0.95
N GLN A 42 11.84 -12.58 -2.27
CA GLN A 42 13.19 -12.53 -2.82
C GLN A 42 13.87 -11.14 -2.75
N TYR A 43 13.14 -10.10 -2.39
CA TYR A 43 13.65 -8.73 -2.33
C TYR A 43 13.86 -8.20 -0.90
N MET A 44 13.61 -9.04 0.11
CA MET A 44 13.79 -8.67 1.51
C MET A 44 15.28 -8.70 1.91
N SER A 45 15.68 -7.77 2.77
CA SER A 45 16.97 -7.79 3.45
C SER A 45 17.01 -8.86 4.56
N GLU A 46 18.22 -9.22 5.04
CA GLU A 46 18.36 -10.19 6.13
C GLU A 46 17.60 -9.79 7.41
N GLU A 47 17.51 -8.49 7.70
CA GLU A 47 16.83 -7.97 8.89
C GLU A 47 15.30 -8.11 8.77
N GLU A 48 14.72 -7.84 7.60
CA GLU A 48 13.28 -8.00 7.32
C GLU A 48 12.86 -9.48 7.32
N ILE A 49 13.74 -10.37 6.86
CA ILE A 49 13.54 -11.83 6.95
C ILE A 49 13.60 -12.29 8.41
N GLN A 50 14.49 -11.72 9.22
CA GLN A 50 14.63 -12.10 10.62
C GLN A 50 13.44 -11.62 11.47
N GLU A 51 12.89 -10.44 11.18
CA GLU A 51 11.61 -9.96 11.75
C GLU A 51 10.46 -10.89 11.35
N TRP A 52 10.40 -11.30 10.08
CA TRP A 52 9.43 -12.27 9.56
C TRP A 52 9.51 -13.64 10.26
N GLU A 53 10.71 -14.21 10.41
CA GLU A 53 10.93 -15.48 11.12
C GLU A 53 10.60 -15.40 12.62
N GLN A 54 10.71 -14.22 13.21
CA GLN A 54 10.30 -13.93 14.60
C GLN A 54 8.79 -13.66 14.74
N GLY A 55 8.04 -13.71 13.64
CA GLY A 55 6.60 -13.50 13.61
C GLY A 55 6.17 -12.03 13.51
N GLY A 56 7.09 -11.13 13.16
CA GLY A 56 6.79 -9.76 12.75
C GLY A 56 6.23 -9.73 11.33
N ASP A 57 5.17 -8.97 11.11
CA ASP A 57 4.52 -8.82 9.81
C ASP A 57 4.77 -7.40 9.26
N PRO A 58 5.91 -7.12 8.59
CA PRO A 58 6.10 -5.86 7.90
C PRO A 58 5.26 -5.89 6.62
N CYS A 59 3.97 -5.61 6.77
CA CYS A 59 3.05 -5.44 5.65
C CYS A 59 3.49 -4.24 4.79
N GLU A 60 4.17 -4.51 3.69
CA GLU A 60 4.50 -3.49 2.69
C GLU A 60 3.30 -3.30 1.75
N HIS A 61 2.55 -2.21 1.93
CA HIS A 61 1.48 -1.85 1.00
C HIS A 61 2.08 -1.16 -0.22
N VAL A 62 1.94 -1.78 -1.38
CA VAL A 62 2.48 -1.28 -2.64
C VAL A 62 1.37 -1.09 -3.68
N ILE A 63 1.67 -0.28 -4.69
CA ILE A 63 0.88 -0.14 -5.91
C ILE A 63 1.80 -0.41 -7.11
N ARG A 64 1.26 -1.01 -8.17
CA ARG A 64 1.99 -1.21 -9.42
C ARG A 64 1.61 -0.14 -10.44
N ILE A 65 2.59 0.52 -11.05
CA ILE A 65 2.37 1.47 -12.15
C ILE A 65 2.38 0.72 -13.49
N PHE A 66 1.43 1.02 -14.37
CA PHE A 66 1.23 0.34 -15.66
C PHE A 66 1.61 1.17 -16.89
N ILE A 67 1.74 2.48 -16.74
CA ILE A 67 2.05 3.42 -17.83
C ILE A 67 3.54 3.59 -18.05
#